data_AF-A0A533RT67-F1
#
_entry.id   AF-A0A533RT67-F1
#
_cell.length_a   1.000
_cell.length_b   1.000
_cell.length_c   1.000
_cell.angle_alpha   90.00
_cell.angle_beta   90.00
_cell.angle_gamma   90.00
#
_symmetry.space_group_name_H-M   'P 1'
#
loop_
_entity.id
_entity.type
_entity.pdbx_description
1 polymer ?
#
loop_
_entity_poly.entity_id
_entity_poly.type
_entity_poly.pdbx_seq_one_letter_code
_entity_poly.pdbx_strand_id
1 'polypeptide(L)'
;YFTESTPGWRRILAFAMCDEAYLLSIGHYRDQRIEQGNPHFMLGSGGTIYVVWAVTSLIGALAGHAIHDPLKWGLDFAMPATFLTLLLPQVVSWRVGVVVGASALVATASYLLIPGKWYMILAVITGTVLGVVLETLAEKRAAA
;
A
#
# COMPACT_ATOMS: atom_id res chain seq x y z
N TYR A 1 15.03 1.27 -15.48
CA TYR A 1 15.08 -0.18 -15.22
C TYR A 1 14.77 -1.06 -16.44
N PHE A 2 13.74 -0.83 -17.27
CA PHE A 2 13.37 -1.78 -18.36
C PHE A 2 13.48 -1.21 -19.78
N THR A 3 14.31 -0.18 -19.98
CA THR A 3 14.50 0.53 -21.25
C THR A 3 15.17 -0.30 -22.34
N GLU A 4 15.80 -1.41 -21.98
CA GLU A 4 16.43 -2.35 -22.92
C GLU A 4 15.56 -3.58 -23.20
N SER A 5 14.48 -3.80 -22.44
CA SER A 5 13.59 -4.94 -22.64
C SER A 5 12.73 -4.79 -23.89
N THR A 6 12.43 -5.92 -24.56
CA THR A 6 11.58 -5.94 -25.77
C THR A 6 10.16 -5.45 -25.46
N PRO A 7 9.43 -4.89 -26.45
CA PRO A 7 8.06 -4.40 -26.24
C PRO A 7 7.09 -5.45 -25.72
N GLY A 8 7.25 -6.71 -26.11
CA GLY A 8 6.44 -7.84 -25.60
C GLY A 8 6.65 -8.06 -24.12
N TRP A 9 7.92 -8.06 -23.67
CA TRP A 9 8.27 -8.17 -22.25
C TRP A 9 7.67 -7.04 -21.43
N ARG A 10 7.75 -5.79 -21.91
CA ARG A 10 7.17 -4.65 -21.19
C ARG A 10 5.66 -4.78 -20.98
N ARG A 11 4.92 -5.35 -21.95
CA ARG A 11 3.47 -5.58 -21.80
C ARG A 11 3.16 -6.62 -20.72
N ILE A 12 3.91 -7.72 -20.70
CA ILE A 12 3.74 -8.77 -19.69
C ILE A 12 4.07 -8.22 -18.30
N LEU A 13 5.17 -7.48 -18.19
CA LEU A 13 5.57 -6.82 -16.94
C LEU A 13 4.54 -5.81 -16.46
N ALA A 14 3.98 -5.02 -17.38
CA ALA A 14 2.92 -4.06 -17.04
C ALA A 14 1.65 -4.77 -16.57
N PHE A 15 1.28 -5.91 -17.17
CA PHE A 15 0.16 -6.72 -16.72
C PHE A 15 0.40 -7.31 -15.33
N ALA A 16 1.61 -7.78 -15.05
CA ALA A 16 1.97 -8.38 -13.77
C ALA A 16 2.26 -7.35 -12.66
N MET A 17 2.19 -6.05 -12.95
CA MET A 17 2.58 -4.99 -12.01
C MET A 17 1.45 -4.65 -11.05
N CYS A 18 1.75 -4.74 -9.76
CA CYS A 18 0.96 -4.24 -8.63
C CYS A 18 1.91 -3.53 -7.64
N ASP A 19 1.34 -2.84 -6.66
CA ASP A 19 2.11 -2.04 -5.69
C ASP A 19 3.14 -2.90 -4.94
N GLU A 20 2.77 -4.13 -4.56
CA GLU A 20 3.64 -5.06 -3.85
C GLU A 20 4.76 -5.60 -4.74
N ALA A 21 4.44 -5.99 -5.98
CA ALA A 21 5.44 -6.43 -6.95
C ALA A 21 6.42 -5.32 -7.30
N TYR A 22 5.95 -4.08 -7.39
CA TYR A 22 6.76 -2.89 -7.60
C TYR A 22 7.69 -2.64 -6.41
N LEU A 23 7.15 -2.62 -5.18
CA LEU A 23 7.92 -2.36 -3.97
C LEU A 23 9.02 -3.41 -3.75
N LEU A 24 8.71 -4.69 -3.97
CA LEU A 24 9.69 -5.78 -3.87
C LEU A 24 10.77 -5.66 -4.95
N SER A 25 10.38 -5.36 -6.20
CA SER A 25 11.32 -5.24 -7.31
C SER A 25 12.24 -4.03 -7.14
N ILE A 26 11.70 -2.86 -6.83
CA ILE A 26 12.50 -1.65 -6.66
C ILE A 26 13.40 -1.73 -5.43
N GLY A 27 12.93 -2.33 -4.32
CA GLY A 27 13.73 -2.58 -3.14
C GLY A 27 14.93 -3.47 -3.46
N HIS A 28 14.70 -4.58 -4.14
CA HIS A 28 15.75 -5.49 -4.58
C HIS A 28 16.77 -4.83 -5.52
N TYR A 29 16.31 -4.08 -6.53
CA TYR A 29 17.21 -3.41 -7.47
C TYR A 29 18.04 -2.32 -6.80
N ARG A 30 17.47 -1.58 -5.82
CA ARG A 30 18.18 -0.55 -5.08
C ARG A 30 19.25 -1.13 -4.16
N ASP A 31 18.92 -2.18 -3.41
CA ASP A 31 19.85 -2.80 -2.46
C ASP A 31 21.04 -3.45 -3.18
N GLN A 32 20.81 -4.04 -4.35
CA GLN A 32 21.87 -4.65 -5.17
C GLN A 32 22.54 -3.66 -6.14
N ARG A 33 22.18 -2.37 -6.11
CA ARG A 33 22.71 -1.30 -6.98
C ARG A 33 22.62 -1.66 -8.47
N ILE A 34 21.52 -2.31 -8.86
CA ILE A 34 21.28 -2.73 -10.25
C ILE A 34 20.78 -1.53 -11.06
N GLU A 35 21.48 -1.17 -12.13
CA GLU A 35 21.09 -0.06 -13.01
C GLU A 35 19.97 -0.44 -14.00
N GLN A 36 19.94 -1.69 -14.46
CA GLN A 36 18.94 -2.25 -15.37
C GLN A 36 18.18 -3.39 -14.69
N GLY A 37 16.89 -3.20 -14.46
CA GLY A 37 16.07 -4.16 -13.72
C GLY A 37 15.92 -5.47 -14.48
N ASN A 38 16.06 -6.59 -13.77
CA ASN A 38 15.88 -7.92 -14.35
C ASN A 38 14.38 -8.20 -14.58
N PRO A 39 13.90 -8.33 -15.83
CA PRO A 39 12.49 -8.63 -16.15
C PRO A 39 11.97 -9.89 -15.48
N HIS A 40 12.82 -10.91 -15.34
CA HIS A 40 12.42 -12.19 -14.76
C HIS A 40 12.15 -12.07 -13.26
N PHE A 41 12.88 -11.20 -12.56
CA PHE A 41 12.63 -10.95 -11.13
C PHE A 41 11.27 -10.29 -10.92
N MET A 42 10.98 -9.23 -11.69
CA MET A 42 9.70 -8.53 -11.56
C MET A 42 8.54 -9.44 -11.98
N LEU A 43 8.69 -10.22 -13.05
CA LEU A 43 7.69 -11.22 -13.43
C LEU A 43 7.51 -12.30 -12.37
N GLY A 44 8.59 -12.77 -11.74
CA GLY A 44 8.52 -13.74 -10.65
C GLY A 44 7.76 -13.20 -9.44
N SER A 45 8.01 -11.94 -9.06
CA SER A 45 7.31 -11.28 -7.95
C SER A 45 5.81 -11.13 -8.25
N GLY A 46 5.44 -10.53 -9.39
CA GLY A 46 4.05 -10.33 -9.79
C GLY A 46 3.33 -11.65 -10.06
N GLY A 47 4.00 -12.61 -10.70
CA GLY A 47 3.46 -13.95 -10.97
C GLY A 47 3.17 -14.73 -9.69
N THR A 48 4.06 -14.68 -8.69
CA THR A 48 3.83 -15.32 -7.39
C THR A 48 2.62 -14.71 -6.70
N ILE A 49 2.52 -13.37 -6.67
CA ILE A 49 1.37 -12.65 -6.11
C ILE A 49 0.08 -13.06 -6.85
N TYR A 50 0.12 -13.13 -8.18
CA TYR A 50 -1.03 -13.51 -9.00
C TYR A 50 -1.49 -14.95 -8.73
N VAL A 51 -0.55 -15.91 -8.61
CA VAL A 51 -0.88 -17.30 -8.27
C VAL A 51 -1.49 -17.38 -6.87
N VAL A 52 -0.91 -16.70 -5.89
CA VAL A 52 -1.46 -16.65 -4.52
C VAL A 52 -2.87 -16.05 -4.53
N TRP A 53 -3.08 -14.97 -5.28
CA TRP A 53 -4.39 -14.35 -5.44
C TRP A 53 -5.40 -15.30 -6.08
N ALA A 54 -5.03 -15.99 -7.16
CA ALA A 54 -5.92 -16.94 -7.85
C ALA A 54 -6.29 -18.12 -6.95
N VAL A 55 -5.30 -18.71 -6.25
CA VAL A 55 -5.52 -19.84 -5.34
C VAL A 55 -6.40 -19.43 -4.16
N THR A 56 -6.11 -18.31 -3.51
CA THR A 56 -6.92 -17.83 -2.37
C THR A 56 -8.32 -17.41 -2.79
N SER A 57 -8.49 -16.83 -3.99
CA SER A 57 -9.80 -16.52 -4.56
C SER A 57 -10.60 -17.78 -4.88
N LEU A 58 -9.97 -18.81 -5.44
CA LEU A 58 -10.62 -20.10 -5.69
C LEU A 58 -11.05 -20.77 -4.37
N ILE A 59 -10.16 -20.78 -3.37
CA ILE A 59 -10.49 -21.28 -2.03
C ILE A 59 -11.68 -20.49 -1.46
N GLY A 60 -11.66 -19.16 -1.56
CA GLY A 60 -12.77 -18.31 -1.11
C GLY A 60 -14.08 -18.61 -1.84
N ALA A 61 -14.04 -18.82 -3.16
CA ALA A 61 -15.21 -19.15 -3.96
C ALA A 61 -15.82 -20.52 -3.61
N LEU A 62 -14.97 -21.52 -3.35
CA LEU A 62 -15.41 -22.87 -3.00
C LEU A 62 -15.88 -22.97 -1.54
N ALA A 63 -15.12 -22.38 -0.61
CA ALA A 63 -15.38 -22.46 0.82
C ALA A 63 -16.36 -21.38 1.33
N GLY A 64 -16.66 -20.35 0.54
CA GLY A 64 -17.50 -19.23 0.95
C GLY A 64 -18.90 -19.65 1.41
N HIS A 65 -19.49 -20.67 0.80
CA HIS A 65 -20.80 -21.22 1.20
C HIS A 65 -20.79 -21.89 2.58
N ALA A 66 -19.62 -22.34 3.07
CA ALA A 66 -19.48 -22.90 4.40
C ALA A 66 -19.44 -21.81 5.50
N ILE A 67 -19.23 -20.54 5.12
CA ILE A 67 -19.17 -19.40 6.03
C ILE A 67 -20.55 -18.72 6.07
N HIS A 68 -21.39 -19.18 7.00
CA HIS A 68 -22.74 -18.62 7.17
C HIS A 68 -22.76 -17.16 7.65
N ASP A 69 -21.75 -16.75 8.42
CA ASP A 69 -21.65 -15.39 8.96
C ASP A 69 -20.18 -14.91 8.92
N PRO A 70 -19.76 -14.22 7.85
CA PRO A 70 -18.38 -13.75 7.67
C PRO A 70 -17.91 -12.76 8.74
N LEU A 71 -18.84 -12.00 9.35
CA LEU A 71 -18.52 -10.97 10.34
C LEU A 71 -18.00 -11.58 11.64
N LYS A 72 -18.49 -12.77 12.01
CA LYS A 72 -17.98 -13.50 13.20
C LYS A 72 -16.52 -13.92 13.07
N TRP A 73 -16.02 -14.04 11.84
CA TRP A 73 -14.64 -14.42 11.55
C TRP A 73 -13.73 -13.20 11.32
N GLY A 74 -14.26 -11.96 11.43
CA GLY A 74 -13.50 -10.74 11.21
C GLY A 74 -13.01 -10.56 9.77
N LEU A 75 -13.66 -11.22 8.81
CA LEU A 75 -13.28 -11.15 7.39
C LEU A 75 -13.47 -9.76 6.79
N ASP A 76 -14.35 -8.95 7.37
CA ASP A 76 -14.55 -7.53 7.07
C ASP A 76 -13.35 -6.66 7.51
N PHE A 77 -12.61 -7.09 8.53
CA PHE A 77 -11.41 -6.40 9.01
C PHE A 77 -10.13 -6.80 8.26
N ALA A 78 -10.15 -7.90 7.50
CA ALA A 78 -8.95 -8.41 6.82
C ALA A 78 -8.29 -7.37 5.89
N MET A 79 -9.08 -6.68 5.06
CA MET A 79 -8.54 -5.66 4.15
C MET A 79 -7.98 -4.44 4.90
N PRO A 80 -8.72 -3.79 5.83
CA PRO A 80 -8.15 -2.73 6.67
C PRO A 80 -6.88 -3.16 7.42
N ALA A 81 -6.84 -4.40 7.93
CA ALA A 81 -5.67 -4.93 8.62
C ALA A 81 -4.44 -5.01 7.70
N THR A 82 -4.59 -5.48 6.46
CA THR A 82 -3.49 -5.51 5.47
C THR A 82 -2.92 -4.11 5.22
N PHE A 83 -3.77 -3.11 4.99
CA PHE A 83 -3.29 -1.73 4.80
C PHE A 83 -2.59 -1.18 6.04
N LEU A 84 -3.11 -1.49 7.24
CA LEU A 84 -2.46 -1.10 8.49
C LEU A 84 -1.09 -1.76 8.63
N THR A 85 -0.96 -3.05 8.32
CA THR A 85 0.32 -3.77 8.32
C THR A 85 1.32 -3.18 7.33
N LEU A 86 0.88 -2.75 6.14
CA LEU A 86 1.74 -2.06 5.16
C LEU A 86 2.14 -0.65 5.61
N LEU A 87 1.28 0.04 6.38
CA LEU A 87 1.52 1.39 6.87
C LEU A 87 2.51 1.41 8.05
N LEU A 88 2.39 0.50 9.01
CA LEU A 88 3.21 0.48 10.23
C LEU A 88 4.73 0.58 10.00
N PRO A 89 5.37 -0.19 9.10
CA PRO A 89 6.82 -0.07 8.87
C PRO A 89 7.23 1.26 8.22
N GLN A 90 6.28 2.01 7.66
CA GLN A 90 6.54 3.33 7.07
C GLN A 90 6.54 4.46 8.12
N VAL A 91 6.09 4.19 9.35
CA VAL A 91 6.09 5.16 10.46
C VAL A 91 7.50 5.25 11.08
N VAL A 92 8.41 5.84 10.31
CA VAL A 92 9.86 5.87 10.64
C VAL A 92 10.27 7.06 11.50
N SER A 93 9.40 8.04 11.71
CA SER A 93 9.71 9.23 12.51
C SER A 93 8.51 9.72 13.31
N TRP A 94 8.76 10.49 14.36
CA TRP A 94 7.71 11.10 15.18
C TRP A 94 6.77 11.98 14.33
N ARG A 95 7.29 12.64 13.29
CA ARG A 95 6.49 13.48 12.37
C ARG A 95 5.51 12.64 11.59
N VAL A 96 5.96 11.52 11.02
CA VAL A 96 5.07 10.57 10.34
C VAL A 96 4.03 10.02 11.31
N GLY A 97 4.43 9.71 12.55
CA GLY A 97 3.52 9.29 13.60
C GLY A 97 2.43 10.33 13.91
N VAL A 98 2.78 11.62 13.97
CA VAL A 98 1.82 12.72 14.15
C VAL A 98 0.86 12.82 12.96
N VAL A 99 1.36 12.73 11.74
CA VAL A 99 0.54 12.75 10.51
C VAL A 99 -0.46 11.60 10.51
N VAL A 100 -0.01 10.38 10.79
CA VAL A 100 -0.87 9.19 10.87
C VAL A 100 -1.91 9.34 11.98
N GLY A 101 -1.48 9.73 13.19
CA GLY A 101 -2.38 9.89 14.34
C GLY A 101 -3.44 10.96 14.12
N ALA A 102 -3.07 12.12 13.56
CA ALA A 102 -4.00 13.18 13.23
C ALA A 102 -4.99 12.76 12.13
N SER A 103 -4.52 12.07 11.10
CA SER A 103 -5.38 11.54 10.03
C SER A 103 -6.38 10.51 10.58
N ALA A 104 -5.93 9.62 11.46
CA ALA A 104 -6.80 8.64 12.12
C ALA A 104 -7.85 9.29 13.03
N LEU A 105 -7.45 10.33 13.78
CA LEU A 105 -8.36 11.11 14.62
C LEU A 105 -9.43 11.80 13.78
N VAL A 106 -9.03 12.50 12.70
CA VAL A 106 -9.97 13.20 11.81
C VAL A 106 -10.88 12.20 11.09
N ALA A 107 -10.36 11.06 10.62
CA ALA A 107 -11.18 10.01 10.03
C ALA A 107 -12.25 9.53 11.01
N THR A 108 -11.86 9.22 12.24
CA THR A 108 -12.75 8.69 13.28
C THR A 108 -13.81 9.73 13.66
N ALA A 109 -13.39 10.98 13.91
CA ALA A 109 -14.31 12.07 14.25
C ALA A 109 -15.30 12.33 13.10
N SER A 110 -14.82 12.36 11.85
CA SER A 110 -15.67 12.59 10.68
C SER A 110 -16.65 11.44 10.46
N TYR A 111 -16.25 10.19 10.71
CA TYR A 111 -17.14 9.04 10.62
C TYR A 111 -18.30 9.12 11.63
N LEU A 112 -18.05 9.66 12.82
CA LEU A 112 -19.06 9.80 13.87
C LEU A 112 -19.96 11.03 13.67
N LEU A 113 -19.43 12.11 13.09
CA LEU A 113 -20.10 13.42 13.06
C LEU A 113 -20.70 13.79 11.70
N ILE A 114 -20.16 13.26 10.60
CA ILE A 114 -20.51 13.68 9.24
C ILE A 114 -21.12 12.50 8.47
N PRO A 115 -22.36 12.63 7.96
CA PRO A 115 -22.96 11.55 7.19
C PRO A 115 -22.22 11.30 5.87
N GLY A 116 -22.14 10.05 5.46
CA GLY A 116 -21.47 9.62 4.23
C GLY A 116 -20.00 9.26 4.44
N LYS A 117 -19.22 9.30 3.35
CA LYS A 117 -17.82 8.81 3.33
C LYS A 117 -16.77 9.92 3.39
N TRP A 118 -17.15 11.09 3.91
CA TRP A 118 -16.26 12.26 4.01
C TRP A 118 -15.04 12.03 4.88
N TYR A 119 -15.11 11.09 5.83
CA TYR A 119 -14.00 10.72 6.69
C TYR A 119 -12.74 10.35 5.91
N MET A 120 -12.87 9.74 4.72
CA MET A 120 -11.73 9.38 3.89
C MET A 120 -11.07 10.61 3.27
N ILE A 121 -11.86 11.53 2.71
CA ILE A 121 -11.37 12.76 2.08
C ILE A 121 -10.71 13.67 3.13
N LEU A 122 -11.36 13.85 4.28
CA LEU A 122 -10.86 14.72 5.34
C LEU A 122 -9.58 14.16 5.97
N ALA A 123 -9.46 12.84 6.13
CA ALA A 123 -8.24 12.21 6.60
C ALA A 123 -7.07 12.42 5.62
N VAL A 124 -7.30 12.25 4.32
CA VAL A 124 -6.27 12.47 3.29
C VAL A 124 -5.82 13.93 3.29
N ILE A 125 -6.74 14.89 3.27
CA ILE A 125 -6.40 16.32 3.30
C ILE A 125 -5.59 16.66 4.56
N THR A 126 -6.02 16.16 5.72
CA THR A 126 -5.31 16.38 6.99
C THR A 126 -3.89 15.82 6.93
N GLY A 127 -3.75 14.58 6.45
CA GLY A 127 -2.45 13.92 6.33
C GLY A 127 -1.51 14.66 5.38
N THR A 128 -2.00 15.05 4.20
CA THR A 128 -1.21 15.80 3.21
C THR A 128 -0.78 17.16 3.75
N VAL A 129 -1.69 17.94 4.32
CA VAL A 129 -1.37 19.29 4.83
C VAL A 129 -0.37 19.20 5.99
N LEU A 130 -0.61 18.33 6.97
CA LEU A 130 0.31 18.18 8.09
C LEU A 130 1.67 17.64 7.66
N GLY A 131 1.69 16.69 6.72
CA GLY A 131 2.94 16.17 6.16
C GLY A 131 3.77 17.27 5.53
N VAL A 132 3.17 18.08 4.65
CA VAL A 132 3.85 19.21 4.00
C VAL A 132 4.34 20.23 5.03
N VAL A 133 3.48 20.64 5.98
CA VAL A 133 3.84 21.65 6.98
C VAL A 133 4.99 21.17 7.86
N LEU A 134 4.93 19.94 8.37
CA LEU A 134 5.97 19.40 9.25
C LEU A 134 7.30 19.21 8.51
N GLU A 135 7.26 18.83 7.23
CA GLU A 135 8.47 18.70 6.42
C GLU A 135 9.09 20.07 6.12
N THR A 136 8.31 21.04 5.68
CA THR A 136 8.81 22.40 5.42
C THR A 136 9.38 23.06 6.68
N LEU A 137 8.74 22.87 7.84
CA LEU A 137 9.26 23.40 9.11
C LEU A 137 10.59 22.74 9.51
N ALA A 138 10.76 21.47 9.18
CA ALA A 138 12.00 20.76 9.44
C ALA A 138 13.14 21.23 8.56
N GLU A 139 12.90 21.41 7.26
CA GLU A 139 13.87 21.96 6.32
C GLU A 139 14.32 23.35 6.76
N LYS A 140 13.38 24.23 7.13
CA LYS A 140 13.71 25.57 7.63
C LYS A 140 14.55 25.55 8.90
N ARG A 141 14.29 24.63 9.83
CA ARG A 141 15.09 24.47 11.05
C ARG A 141 16.49 23.91 10.77
N ALA A 142 16.64 23.09 9.74
CA ALA A 142 17.94 22.56 9.35
C ALA A 142 18.81 23.60 8.60
N ALA A 143 18.18 24.59 7.99
CA ALA A 143 18.86 25.68 7.26
C ALA A 143 19.24 26.88 8.14
N ALA A 144 18.79 26.92 9.40
CA ALA A 144 19.06 27.98 10.38
C ALA A 144 20.12 27.53 11.38
#